data_AF-A0A6C0CHP8-F1
#
_entry.id   AF-A0A6C0CHP8-F1
#
_cell.length_a   1.000
_cell.length_b   1.000
_cell.length_c   1.000
_cell.angle_alpha   90.00
_cell.angle_beta   90.00
_cell.angle_gamma   90.00
#
_symmetry.space_group_name_H-M   'P 1'
#
loop_
_entity.id
_entity.type
_entity.pdbx_description
1 polymer ?
#
loop_
_entity_poly.entity_id
_entity_poly.type
_entity_poly.pdbx_seq_one_letter_code
_entity_poly.pdbx_strand_id
1 'polypeptide(L)'
;MLSDSTSAIVVVGILLVVISYRSFSYTLLELLMQLTRPGATVLLLSVVGYLLYKNYLYTGLALAVVAVYLLKDLWSKYPQSDARRLYNEQALDQKRFDPRYSVDLQWANKSATHDKPALYFQTGDPKLLVFPPSEEVLHELCG
;
A
#
# COMPACT_ATOMS: atom_id res chain seq x y z
N MET A 1 -4.18 42.08 -0.71
CA MET A 1 -5.25 41.22 -1.25
C MET A 1 -5.05 41.15 -2.76
N LEU A 2 -4.74 39.97 -3.31
CA LEU A 2 -4.72 39.79 -4.76
C LEU A 2 -6.15 39.89 -5.29
N SER A 3 -6.34 40.53 -6.44
CA SER A 3 -7.63 40.57 -7.13
C SER A 3 -8.04 39.14 -7.55
N ASP A 4 -9.34 38.79 -7.51
CA ASP A 4 -9.83 37.47 -7.94
C ASP A 4 -9.32 37.11 -9.34
N SER A 5 -9.21 38.11 -10.22
CA SER A 5 -8.65 37.97 -11.56
C SER A 5 -7.19 37.50 -11.55
N THR A 6 -6.35 38.07 -10.68
CA THR A 6 -4.93 37.69 -10.57
C THR A 6 -4.77 36.29 -9.97
N SER A 7 -5.55 35.93 -8.95
CA SER A 7 -5.53 34.58 -8.40
C SER A 7 -6.07 33.55 -9.39
N ALA A 8 -7.08 33.90 -10.19
CA ALA A 8 -7.64 33.01 -11.20
C ALA A 8 -6.62 32.71 -12.30
N ILE A 9 -5.84 33.71 -12.74
CA ILE A 9 -4.76 33.53 -13.71
C ILE A 9 -3.71 32.55 -13.17
N VAL A 10 -3.34 32.64 -11.89
CA VAL A 10 -2.39 31.71 -11.27
C VAL A 10 -2.96 30.29 -11.25
N VAL A 11 -4.22 30.11 -10.85
CA VAL A 11 -4.88 28.78 -10.84
C VAL A 11 -4.98 28.20 -12.25
N VAL A 12 -5.33 29.02 -13.25
CA VAL A 12 -5.38 28.61 -14.66
C VAL A 12 -3.98 28.30 -15.20
N GLY A 13 -2.95 29.05 -14.79
CA GLY A 13 -1.56 28.77 -15.13
C GLY A 13 -1.10 27.40 -14.61
N ILE A 14 -1.43 27.10 -13.35
CA ILE A 14 -1.18 25.77 -12.75
C ILE A 14 -1.96 24.69 -13.53
N LEU A 15 -3.22 24.95 -13.87
CA LEU A 15 -4.05 24.06 -14.66
C LEU A 15 -3.43 23.76 -16.03
N LEU A 16 -2.94 24.78 -16.74
CA LEU A 16 -2.26 24.62 -18.03
C LEU A 16 -0.98 23.79 -17.90
N VAL A 17 -0.15 24.05 -16.88
CA VAL A 17 1.06 23.25 -16.63
C VAL A 17 0.68 21.79 -16.37
N VAL A 18 -0.32 21.54 -15.52
CA VAL A 18 -0.78 20.18 -15.22
C VAL A 18 -1.33 19.47 -16.47
N ILE A 19 -2.10 20.17 -17.31
CA ILE A 19 -2.58 19.62 -18.59
C ILE A 19 -1.41 19.31 -19.52
N SER A 20 -0.43 20.20 -19.63
CA SER A 20 0.75 20.03 -20.49
C SER A 20 1.61 18.83 -20.04
N TYR A 21 1.80 18.63 -18.74
CA TYR A 21 2.53 17.49 -18.19
C TYR A 21 1.69 16.22 -18.04
N ARG A 22 0.38 16.28 -18.33
CA ARG A 22 -0.60 15.18 -18.29
C ARG A 22 -0.63 14.34 -17.01
N SER A 23 -0.03 14.84 -15.92
CA SER A 23 0.13 14.09 -14.69
C SER A 23 0.16 15.03 -13.49
N PHE A 24 -0.60 14.66 -12.47
CA PHE A 24 -0.50 15.26 -11.14
C PHE A 24 0.59 14.54 -10.34
N SER A 25 1.23 15.26 -9.41
CA SER A 25 2.29 14.70 -8.55
C SER A 25 1.78 13.50 -7.73
N TYR A 26 2.47 12.36 -7.80
CA TYR A 26 2.11 11.15 -7.06
C TYR A 26 1.96 11.36 -5.55
N THR A 27 2.74 12.28 -4.96
CA THR A 27 2.63 12.63 -3.53
C THR A 27 1.28 13.25 -3.19
N LEU A 28 0.75 14.09 -4.07
CA LEU A 28 -0.54 14.74 -3.89
C LEU A 28 -1.68 13.72 -4.03
N LEU A 29 -1.58 12.80 -5.00
CA LEU A 29 -2.58 11.74 -5.14
C LEU A 29 -2.55 10.76 -3.96
N GLU A 30 -1.37 10.44 -3.41
CA GLU A 30 -1.28 9.58 -2.23
C GLU A 30 -1.91 10.25 -1.01
N LEU A 31 -1.65 11.55 -0.79
CA LEU A 31 -2.27 12.31 0.29
C LEU A 31 -3.81 12.32 0.17
N LEU A 32 -4.34 12.49 -1.04
CA LEU A 32 -5.78 12.41 -1.27
C LEU A 32 -6.33 10.99 -1.11
N MET A 33 -5.55 9.96 -1.45
CA MET A 33 -5.93 8.57 -1.23
C MET A 33 -5.97 8.22 0.27
N GLN A 34 -5.10 8.79 1.10
CA GLN A 34 -5.14 8.62 2.55
C GLN A 34 -6.45 9.14 3.16
N LEU A 35 -7.00 10.22 2.58
CA LEU A 35 -8.31 10.76 2.96
C LEU A 35 -9.49 9.92 2.43
N THR A 36 -9.21 8.85 1.68
CA THR A 36 -10.14 8.05 0.88
C THR A 36 -10.68 8.77 -0.36
N ARG A 37 -11.01 8.01 -1.41
CA ARG A 37 -11.59 8.54 -2.66
C ARG A 37 -12.83 9.43 -2.46
N PRO A 38 -13.84 9.04 -1.64
CA PRO A 38 -14.97 9.93 -1.35
C PRO A 38 -14.61 11.09 -0.42
N GLY A 39 -13.64 10.93 0.48
CA GLY A 39 -13.16 12.05 1.30
C GLY A 39 -12.49 13.13 0.46
N ALA A 40 -11.69 12.73 -0.53
CA ALA A 40 -11.08 13.64 -1.50
C ALA A 40 -12.11 14.42 -2.33
N THR A 41 -13.21 13.78 -2.76
CA THR A 41 -14.29 14.47 -3.51
C THR A 41 -14.97 15.52 -2.63
N VAL A 42 -15.29 15.16 -1.39
CA VAL A 42 -15.97 16.08 -0.45
C VAL A 42 -15.06 17.27 -0.10
N LEU A 43 -13.77 17.03 0.12
CA LEU A 43 -12.81 18.10 0.38
C LEU A 43 -12.69 19.04 -0.82
N LEU A 44 -12.50 18.52 -2.03
CA LEU A 44 -12.37 19.36 -3.21
C LEU A 44 -13.64 20.19 -3.46
N LEU A 45 -14.82 19.58 -3.30
CA LEU A 45 -16.10 20.29 -3.43
C LEU A 45 -16.30 21.34 -2.34
N SER A 46 -15.89 21.08 -1.10
CA SER A 46 -16.03 22.05 -0.01
C SER A 46 -15.12 23.27 -0.22
N VAL A 47 -13.92 23.07 -0.76
CA VAL A 47 -13.01 24.17 -1.12
C VAL A 47 -13.60 25.02 -2.26
N VAL A 48 -14.14 24.38 -3.31
CA VAL A 48 -14.84 25.11 -4.40
C VAL A 48 -16.03 25.89 -3.84
N GLY A 49 -16.87 25.25 -3.04
CA GLY A 49 -18.04 25.89 -2.43
C GLY A 49 -17.67 27.07 -1.53
N TYR A 50 -16.58 26.95 -0.77
CA TYR A 50 -16.06 28.03 0.07
C TYR A 50 -15.58 29.23 -0.76
N LEU A 51 -14.88 28.99 -1.88
CA LEU A 51 -14.43 30.05 -2.79
C LEU A 51 -15.61 30.80 -3.42
N LEU A 52 -16.63 30.06 -3.85
CA LEU A 52 -17.87 30.65 -4.38
C LEU A 52 -18.62 31.45 -3.33
N TYR A 53 -18.71 30.94 -2.09
CA TYR A 53 -19.34 31.68 -0.97
C TYR A 53 -18.62 33.00 -0.67
N LYS A 54 -17.31 33.08 -0.92
CA LYS A 54 -16.50 34.28 -0.72
C LYS A 54 -16.45 35.22 -1.94
N ASN A 55 -17.31 35.00 -2.95
CA ASN A 55 -17.38 35.77 -4.20
C ASN A 55 -16.12 35.70 -5.09
N TYR A 56 -15.30 34.67 -4.92
CA TYR A 56 -14.16 34.41 -5.80
C TYR A 56 -14.59 33.48 -6.95
N LEU A 57 -15.38 34.03 -7.88
CA LEU A 57 -16.05 33.25 -8.93
C LEU A 57 -15.06 32.65 -9.93
N TYR A 58 -14.08 33.43 -10.38
CA TYR A 58 -13.17 33.00 -11.44
C TYR A 58 -12.18 31.94 -10.94
N THR A 59 -11.63 32.14 -9.74
CA THR A 59 -10.79 31.11 -9.09
C THR A 59 -11.60 29.87 -8.73
N GLY A 60 -12.82 30.02 -8.22
CA GLY A 60 -13.71 28.90 -7.92
C GLY A 60 -13.98 28.04 -9.15
N LEU A 61 -14.28 28.66 -10.29
CA LEU A 61 -14.49 27.98 -11.57
C LEU A 61 -13.21 27.28 -12.06
N ALA A 62 -12.06 27.97 -12.03
CA ALA A 62 -10.79 27.37 -12.43
C ALA A 62 -10.45 26.16 -11.56
N LEU A 63 -10.62 26.27 -10.24
CA LEU A 63 -10.36 25.19 -9.29
C LEU A 63 -11.34 24.03 -9.46
N ALA A 64 -12.60 24.29 -9.81
CA ALA A 64 -13.56 23.24 -10.12
C ALA A 64 -13.13 22.39 -11.32
N VAL A 65 -12.61 23.03 -12.38
CA VAL A 65 -12.05 22.30 -13.54
C VAL A 65 -10.85 21.46 -13.11
N VAL A 66 -9.90 22.02 -12.34
CA VAL A 66 -8.76 21.26 -11.79
C VAL A 66 -9.25 20.05 -10.98
N ALA A 67 -10.22 20.25 -10.10
CA ALA A 67 -10.75 19.21 -9.22
C ALA A 67 -11.31 18.02 -10.03
N VAL A 68 -12.02 18.27 -11.14
CA VAL A 68 -12.54 17.20 -12.00
C VAL A 68 -11.41 16.38 -12.63
N TYR A 69 -10.38 17.03 -13.18
CA TYR A 69 -9.23 16.31 -13.75
C TYR A 69 -8.46 15.53 -12.70
N LEU A 70 -8.28 16.12 -11.52
CA LEU A 70 -7.59 15.50 -10.41
C LEU A 70 -8.35 14.26 -9.92
N LEU A 71 -9.67 14.38 -9.75
CA LEU A 71 -10.53 13.26 -9.38
C LEU A 71 -10.51 12.16 -10.44
N LYS A 72 -10.52 12.51 -11.73
CA LYS A 72 -10.39 11.52 -12.79
C LYS A 72 -9.09 10.73 -12.66
N ASP A 73 -7.96 11.39 -12.45
CA ASP A 73 -6.66 10.70 -12.29
C ASP A 73 -6.59 9.88 -11.00
N LEU A 74 -7.15 10.38 -9.89
CA LEU A 74 -7.23 9.68 -8.60
C LEU A 74 -8.08 8.40 -8.68
N TRP A 75 -9.18 8.43 -9.42
CA TRP A 75 -10.12 7.31 -9.50
C TRP A 75 -9.73 6.28 -10.55
N SER A 76 -9.13 6.69 -11.67
CA SER A 76 -8.81 5.79 -12.79
C SER A 76 -7.34 5.36 -12.84
N LYS A 77 -6.41 6.32 -12.89
CA LYS A 77 -4.99 6.03 -13.17
C LYS A 77 -4.20 5.64 -11.92
N TYR A 78 -4.38 6.38 -10.83
CA TYR A 78 -3.56 6.21 -9.64
C TYR A 78 -3.66 4.82 -8.97
N PRO A 79 -4.85 4.19 -8.85
CA PRO A 79 -4.96 2.87 -8.25
C PRO A 79 -4.21 1.79 -9.03
N GLN A 80 -4.04 1.98 -10.33
CA GLN A 80 -3.36 1.05 -11.24
C GLN A 80 -1.89 1.47 -11.50
N SER A 81 -1.42 2.54 -10.87
CA SER A 81 -0.07 3.05 -11.10
C SER A 81 1.00 2.19 -10.41
N ASP A 82 2.12 1.95 -11.09
CA ASP A 82 3.28 1.26 -10.51
C ASP A 82 3.80 1.99 -9.27
N ALA A 83 3.70 3.33 -9.24
CA ALA A 83 4.09 4.14 -8.09
C ALA A 83 3.31 3.75 -6.82
N ARG A 84 2.00 3.51 -6.95
CA ARG A 84 1.18 3.07 -5.81
C ARG A 84 1.48 1.62 -5.41
N ARG A 85 1.73 0.74 -6.39
CA ARG A 85 2.16 -0.64 -6.11
C ARG A 85 3.47 -0.61 -5.32
N LEU A 86 4.46 0.14 -5.80
CA LEU A 86 5.76 0.29 -5.14
C LEU A 86 5.61 0.87 -3.73
N TYR A 87 4.79 1.89 -3.53
CA TYR A 87 4.53 2.46 -2.20
C TYR A 87 3.97 1.42 -1.22
N ASN A 88 3.02 0.60 -1.67
CA ASN A 88 2.45 -0.48 -0.85
C ASN A 88 3.48 -1.58 -0.56
N GLU A 89 4.28 -1.98 -1.56
CA GLU A 89 5.34 -2.99 -1.40
C GLU A 89 6.42 -2.51 -0.42
N GLN A 90 6.89 -1.26 -0.57
CA GLN A 90 7.83 -0.66 0.37
C GLN A 90 7.28 -0.61 1.79
N ALA A 91 6.00 -0.28 1.97
CA ALA A 91 5.39 -0.25 3.29
C ALA A 91 5.28 -1.65 3.92
N LEU A 92 5.05 -2.69 3.12
CA LEU A 92 5.04 -4.08 3.59
C LEU A 92 6.45 -4.55 3.97
N ASP A 93 7.45 -4.23 3.15
CA ASP A 93 8.85 -4.56 3.45
C ASP A 93 9.34 -3.86 4.71
N GLN A 94 9.04 -2.58 4.88
CA GLN A 94 9.39 -1.86 6.11
C GLN A 94 8.74 -2.48 7.35
N LYS A 95 7.48 -2.94 7.25
CA LYS A 95 6.83 -3.65 8.36
C LYS A 95 7.46 -5.02 8.63
N ARG A 96 7.91 -5.73 7.58
CA ARG A 96 8.62 -7.00 7.72
C ARG A 96 9.92 -6.86 8.50
N PHE A 97 10.62 -5.72 8.36
CA PHE A 97 11.88 -5.45 9.03
C PHE A 97 11.74 -4.56 10.28
N ASP A 98 10.55 -4.51 10.91
CA ASP A 98 10.39 -3.85 12.20
C ASP A 98 11.06 -4.67 13.32
N PRO A 99 12.07 -4.14 14.05
CA PRO A 99 12.77 -4.87 15.11
C PRO A 99 11.84 -5.40 16.21
N ARG A 100 10.66 -4.81 16.40
CA ARG A 100 9.70 -5.22 17.43
C ARG A 100 8.90 -6.45 17.05
N TYR A 101 8.63 -6.64 15.76
CA TYR A 101 7.69 -7.65 15.26
C TYR A 101 8.27 -8.61 14.23
N SER A 102 9.46 -8.32 13.71
CA SER A 102 10.11 -9.11 12.68
C SER A 102 10.66 -10.42 13.23
N VAL A 103 10.08 -11.54 12.80
CA VAL A 103 10.58 -12.89 13.09
C VAL A 103 11.98 -13.09 12.50
N ASP A 104 12.23 -12.55 11.31
CA ASP A 104 13.53 -12.64 10.64
C ASP A 104 14.63 -11.96 11.46
N LEU A 105 14.35 -10.76 12.01
CA LEU A 105 15.30 -10.06 12.89
C LEU A 105 15.45 -10.75 14.26
N GLN A 106 14.37 -11.33 14.80
CA GLN A 106 14.42 -12.09 16.05
C GLN A 106 15.21 -13.40 15.90
N TRP A 107 15.13 -14.06 14.75
CA TRP A 107 15.97 -15.21 14.40
C TRP A 107 17.43 -14.80 14.21
N ALA A 108 17.70 -13.71 13.51
CA ALA A 108 19.06 -13.18 13.33
C ALA A 108 19.71 -12.81 14.68
N ASN A 109 18.94 -12.20 15.59
CA ASN A 109 19.40 -11.85 16.94
C ASN A 109 19.34 -13.01 17.93
N LYS A 110 18.95 -14.21 17.48
CA LYS A 110 18.79 -15.43 18.31
C LYS A 110 17.83 -15.25 19.51
N SER A 111 16.96 -14.24 19.47
CA SER A 111 15.95 -14.01 20.52
C SER A 111 14.73 -14.91 20.36
N ALA A 112 14.49 -15.41 19.13
CA ALA A 112 13.51 -16.44 18.85
C ALA A 112 14.22 -17.68 18.27
N THR A 113 13.88 -18.86 18.78
CA THR A 113 14.33 -20.15 18.23
C THR A 113 13.13 -20.90 17.71
N HIS A 114 13.29 -21.60 16.59
CA HIS A 114 12.25 -22.50 16.12
C HIS A 114 12.11 -23.64 17.12
N ASP A 115 10.89 -23.89 17.60
CA ASP A 115 10.66 -25.05 18.44
C ASP A 115 10.89 -26.31 17.60
N LYS A 116 11.39 -27.38 18.24
CA LYS A 116 11.64 -28.62 17.51
C LYS A 116 10.29 -29.15 16.98
N PRO A 117 10.23 -29.65 15.73
CA PRO A 117 8.99 -30.19 15.20
C PRO A 117 8.50 -31.29 16.14
N ALA A 118 7.32 -31.10 16.71
CA ALA A 118 6.67 -32.14 17.49
C ALA A 118 6.26 -33.25 16.51
N LEU A 119 6.96 -34.38 16.57
CA LEU A 119 6.52 -35.58 15.87
C LEU A 119 5.12 -35.92 16.41
N TYR A 120 4.14 -36.00 15.51
CA TYR A 120 2.75 -36.37 15.83
C TYR A 120 2.65 -37.70 16.60
N PHE A 121 3.69 -38.53 16.53
CA PHE A 121 3.82 -39.77 17.27
C PHE A 121 5.10 -39.74 18.10
N GLN A 122 4.97 -39.48 19.40
CA GLN A 122 6.04 -39.75 20.35
C GLN A 122 5.89 -41.19 20.79
N THR A 123 6.65 -42.11 20.19
CA THR A 123 6.75 -43.48 20.68
C THR A 123 7.32 -43.42 22.11
N GLY A 124 6.45 -43.53 23.11
CA GLY A 124 6.80 -43.54 24.53
C GLY A 124 7.54 -44.80 24.99
N ASP A 125 8.12 -45.56 24.08
CA ASP A 125 8.75 -46.84 24.37
C ASP A 125 9.99 -46.99 23.48
N PRO A 126 11.22 -47.01 24.04
CA PRO A 126 12.41 -47.38 23.31
C PRO A 126 12.41 -48.91 23.19
N LYS A 127 11.42 -49.48 22.51
CA LYS A 127 11.60 -50.80 21.91
C LYS A 127 12.55 -50.58 20.74
N LEU A 128 13.84 -50.51 21.09
CA LEU A 128 14.94 -50.88 20.23
C LEU A 128 14.45 -52.02 19.35
N LEU A 129 14.66 -51.90 18.04
CA LEU A 129 14.49 -52.99 17.09
C LEU A 129 15.45 -54.10 17.53
N VAL A 130 14.97 -54.95 18.41
CA VAL A 130 15.66 -56.11 18.94
C VAL A 130 15.60 -57.15 17.83
N PHE A 131 16.72 -57.17 17.11
CA PHE A 131 17.17 -58.08 16.05
C PHE A 131 16.82 -57.70 14.61
N PRO A 132 17.78 -57.85 13.67
CA PRO A 132 17.47 -57.82 12.24
C PRO A 132 16.43 -58.91 11.92
N PRO A 133 15.52 -58.67 10.97
CA PRO A 133 14.55 -59.67 10.54
C PRO A 133 15.27 -60.96 10.12
N SER A 134 14.67 -62.12 10.40
CA SER A 134 15.19 -63.41 9.95
C SER A 134 15.26 -63.44 8.42
N GLU A 135 16.19 -64.23 7.87
CA GLU A 135 16.43 -64.35 6.43
C GLU A 135 15.14 -64.70 5.66
N GLU A 136 14.26 -65.50 6.26
CA GLU A 136 12.94 -65.85 5.75
C GLU A 136 12.04 -64.61 5.55
N VAL A 137 12.01 -63.71 6.54
CA VAL A 137 11.21 -62.47 6.49
C VAL A 137 11.81 -61.48 5.49
N LEU A 138 13.13 -61.49 5.31
CA LEU A 138 13.81 -60.63 4.35
C LEU A 138 13.56 -61.07 2.90
N HIS A 139 13.52 -62.39 2.65
CA HIS A 139 13.20 -62.94 1.33
C HIS A 139 11.74 -62.68 0.94
N GLU A 140 10.82 -62.74 1.89
CA GLU A 140 9.40 -62.47 1.64
C GLU A 140 9.11 -61.00 1.31
N LEU A 141 9.88 -60.07 1.89
CA LEU A 141 9.71 -58.63 1.66
C LEU A 141 10.47 -58.08 0.45
N CYS A 142 11.61 -58.68 0.08
CA CYS A 142 12.48 -58.15 -0.96
C CYS A 142 12.41 -58.90 -2.30
N GLY A 143 11.80 -60.09 -2.36
CA GLY A 143 11.69 -60.89 -3.59
C GLY A 143 12.95 -61.70 -3.87
#